data_AF-A0A8T0DKN6-F1
#
_entry.id   AF-A0A8T0DKN6-F1
#
_cell.length_a   1.000
_cell.length_b   1.000
_cell.length_c   1.000
_cell.angle_alpha   90.00
_cell.angle_beta   90.00
_cell.angle_gamma   90.00
#
_symmetry.space_group_name_H-M   'P 1'
#
loop_
_entity.id
_entity.type
_entity.pdbx_description
1 polymer ?
#
loop_
_entity_poly.entity_id
_entity_poly.type
_entity_poly.pdbx_seq_one_letter_code
_entity_poly.pdbx_strand_id
1 'polypeptide(L)'
;MNTSSTSVDSKGNRTRRPFSKSESTAIWTYIVKNNLHGQLGRRSTWIAMECAGVTTHSAEAMRSHYRQVLLRQHGTVDGRTTRFSRTGRKSRREFADADDLAMINYVVENNLQNSINSHKIWQQMRRDLRMSHSSESVRSHFRRFLYPRLFDRSCSDQSVVVDSSSSSQLTALNPKRQSSYISSLMDISKRFTNPLQVHLMVSMTTGTVAEVVNFLLTGRRRPDCPFSPPLWTPADDAQLGTCDLPALRELIKRFGSEEVCNRIAYLTS
;
A
#
# COMPACT_ATOMS: atom_id res chain seq x y z
N MET A 1 30.19 57.60 -20.13
CA MET A 1 30.80 57.31 -18.82
C MET A 1 29.69 57.06 -17.82
N ASN A 2 29.80 55.95 -17.09
CA ASN A 2 28.86 55.44 -16.09
C ASN A 2 28.61 56.40 -14.91
N THR A 3 27.43 56.30 -14.30
CA THR A 3 27.17 56.09 -12.85
C THR A 3 25.65 55.91 -12.70
N SER A 4 25.08 54.71 -12.56
CA SER A 4 24.96 53.90 -11.33
C SER A 4 24.49 54.68 -10.11
N SER A 5 23.23 54.48 -9.70
CA SER A 5 22.83 54.46 -8.28
C SER A 5 21.52 53.67 -8.14
N THR A 6 21.74 52.41 -7.79
CA THR A 6 20.79 51.36 -7.43
C THR A 6 19.93 51.76 -6.22
N SER A 7 18.60 51.69 -6.40
CA SER A 7 17.62 51.81 -5.32
C SER A 7 17.71 50.57 -4.42
N VAL A 8 18.09 50.79 -3.17
CA VAL A 8 18.29 49.77 -2.15
C VAL A 8 16.94 49.28 -1.61
N ASP A 9 16.75 47.98 -1.79
CA ASP A 9 15.65 47.14 -1.33
C ASP A 9 15.57 47.17 0.21
N SER A 10 14.56 47.84 0.76
CA SER A 10 14.35 47.96 2.20
C SER A 10 13.68 46.70 2.74
N LYS A 11 14.48 45.75 3.23
CA LYS A 11 14.00 44.60 4.02
C LYS A 11 13.39 45.09 5.34
N GLY A 12 12.09 45.36 5.33
CA GLY A 12 11.31 45.71 6.52
C GLY A 12 11.37 44.60 7.56
N ASN A 13 11.73 44.97 8.79
CA ASN A 13 11.77 44.11 9.95
C ASN A 13 10.39 43.47 10.19
N ARG A 14 10.25 42.16 9.94
CA ARG A 14 9.00 41.40 10.14
C ARG A 14 8.76 41.15 11.63
N THR A 15 8.58 42.20 12.41
CA THR A 15 8.15 42.07 13.81
C THR A 15 6.68 41.67 13.83
N ARG A 16 6.37 40.58 14.53
CA ARG A 16 4.99 40.12 14.71
C ARG A 16 4.23 41.18 15.50
N ARG A 17 3.24 41.83 14.87
CA ARG A 17 2.39 42.81 15.53
C ARG A 17 1.37 42.07 16.42
N PRO A 18 1.24 42.43 17.71
CA PRO A 18 0.21 41.86 18.55
C PRO A 18 -1.18 42.33 18.10
N PHE A 19 -2.20 41.52 18.34
CA PHE A 19 -3.59 41.91 18.10
C PHE A 19 -4.01 42.99 19.09
N SER A 20 -4.59 44.08 18.57
CA SER A 20 -5.23 45.08 19.41
C SER A 20 -6.60 44.59 19.93
N LYS A 21 -7.10 45.23 20.99
CA LYS A 21 -8.43 44.93 21.54
C LYS A 21 -9.54 45.23 20.52
N SER A 22 -9.40 46.31 19.74
CA SER A 22 -10.35 46.67 18.68
C SER A 22 -10.38 45.63 17.56
N GLU A 23 -9.21 45.15 17.12
CA GLU A 23 -9.11 44.06 16.13
C GLU A 23 -9.72 42.76 16.66
N SER A 24 -9.48 42.45 17.94
CA SER A 24 -10.05 41.28 18.61
C SER A 24 -11.58 41.33 18.64
N THR A 25 -12.16 42.50 18.94
CA THR A 25 -13.61 42.72 18.88
C THR A 25 -14.16 42.71 17.45
N ALA A 26 -13.41 43.23 16.47
CA ALA A 26 -13.83 43.23 15.07
C ALA A 26 -13.93 41.80 14.51
N ILE A 27 -12.95 40.94 14.83
CA ILE A 27 -12.98 39.52 14.50
C ILE A 27 -14.22 38.86 15.09
N TRP A 28 -14.50 39.11 16.38
CA TRP A 28 -15.65 38.53 17.07
C TRP A 28 -17.00 38.99 16.47
N THR A 29 -17.17 40.30 16.29
CA THR A 29 -18.39 40.90 15.72
C THR A 29 -18.65 40.39 14.31
N TYR A 30 -17.60 40.23 13.50
CA TYR A 30 -17.74 39.69 12.15
C TYR A 30 -18.23 38.23 12.14
N ILE A 31 -17.72 37.40 13.06
CA ILE A 31 -18.11 35.99 13.19
C ILE A 31 -19.58 35.87 13.59
N VAL A 32 -20.02 36.67 14.57
CA VAL A 32 -21.42 36.70 15.04
C VAL A 32 -22.34 37.22 13.95
N LYS A 33 -22.00 38.36 13.33
CA LYS A 33 -22.81 39.00 12.29
C LYS A 33 -23.06 38.10 11.08
N ASN A 34 -22.08 37.27 10.71
CA ASN A 34 -22.16 36.39 9.54
C ASN A 34 -22.50 34.94 9.92
N ASN A 35 -22.87 34.66 11.17
CA ASN A 35 -23.19 33.31 11.67
C ASN A 35 -22.10 32.26 11.34
N LEU A 36 -20.82 32.64 11.38
CA LEU A 36 -19.73 31.81 10.86
C LEU A 36 -19.28 30.71 11.81
N HIS A 37 -19.90 30.58 12.99
CA HIS A 37 -19.52 29.65 14.06
C HIS A 37 -19.31 28.19 13.58
N GLY A 38 -20.12 27.70 12.64
CA GLY A 38 -19.98 26.35 12.07
C GLY A 38 -18.93 26.20 10.95
N GLN A 39 -18.41 27.31 10.42
CA GLN A 39 -17.52 27.33 9.26
C GLN A 39 -16.07 27.68 9.60
N LEU A 40 -15.77 28.10 10.84
CA LEU A 40 -14.42 28.47 11.32
C LEU A 40 -13.37 27.33 11.21
N GLY A 41 -13.83 26.10 10.94
CA GLY A 41 -13.03 24.94 10.51
C GLY A 41 -12.28 25.14 9.18
N ARG A 42 -12.90 25.83 8.23
CA ARG A 42 -12.45 25.94 6.84
C ARG A 42 -11.48 27.11 6.67
N ARG A 43 -10.42 26.91 5.89
CA ARG A 43 -9.44 27.96 5.58
C ARG A 43 -10.07 29.12 4.79
N SER A 44 -11.04 28.82 3.94
CA SER A 44 -11.76 29.80 3.11
C SER A 44 -12.45 30.89 3.93
N THR A 45 -12.97 30.56 5.12
CA THR A 45 -13.67 31.53 5.98
C THR A 45 -12.71 32.61 6.50
N TRP A 46 -11.48 32.22 6.86
CA TRP A 46 -10.45 33.15 7.30
C TRP A 46 -9.91 34.01 6.16
N ILE A 47 -9.78 33.42 4.96
CA ILE A 47 -9.41 34.16 3.74
C ILE A 47 -10.48 35.20 3.39
N ALA A 48 -11.77 34.84 3.49
CA ALA A 48 -12.85 35.79 3.25
C ALA A 48 -12.83 36.97 4.25
N MET A 49 -12.47 36.72 5.52
CA MET A 49 -12.29 37.77 6.52
C MET A 49 -11.09 38.68 6.21
N GLU A 50 -10.00 38.11 5.69
CA GLU A 50 -8.84 38.87 5.23
C GLU A 50 -9.20 39.74 4.03
N CYS A 51 -9.91 39.20 3.03
CA CYS A 51 -10.41 39.97 1.88
C CYS A 51 -11.42 41.05 2.29
N ALA A 52 -12.21 40.81 3.33
CA ALA A 52 -13.14 41.80 3.89
C ALA A 52 -12.45 42.86 4.74
N GLY A 53 -11.13 42.78 4.94
CA GLY A 53 -10.35 43.77 5.68
C GLY A 53 -10.71 43.85 7.16
N VAL A 54 -11.18 42.75 7.78
CA VAL A 54 -11.65 42.73 9.17
C VAL A 54 -10.54 43.15 10.15
N THR A 55 -9.29 42.78 9.85
CA THR A 55 -8.10 43.28 10.56
C THR A 55 -6.95 43.48 9.60
N THR A 56 -5.87 44.11 10.08
CA THR A 56 -4.61 44.25 9.33
C THR A 56 -3.77 42.97 9.29
N HIS A 57 -4.23 41.91 9.97
CA HIS A 57 -3.52 40.63 10.08
C HIS A 57 -4.00 39.63 9.02
N SER A 58 -3.12 38.71 8.67
CA SER A 58 -3.45 37.67 7.70
C SER A 58 -4.51 36.69 8.21
N ALA A 59 -5.15 35.96 7.30
CA ALA A 59 -6.13 34.92 7.64
C ALA A 59 -5.61 33.92 8.67
N GLU A 60 -4.34 33.50 8.57
CA GLU A 60 -3.77 32.51 9.48
C GLU A 60 -3.46 33.13 10.86
N ALA A 61 -3.07 34.40 10.91
CA ALA A 61 -2.87 35.12 12.16
C ALA A 61 -4.20 35.31 12.90
N MET A 62 -5.26 35.75 12.21
CA MET A 62 -6.62 35.85 12.79
C MET A 62 -7.13 34.50 13.28
N ARG A 63 -6.90 33.43 12.52
CA ARG A 63 -7.26 32.06 12.89
C ARG A 63 -6.54 31.60 14.16
N SER A 64 -5.24 31.88 14.26
CA SER A 64 -4.44 31.53 15.44
C SER A 64 -4.91 32.33 16.67
N HIS A 65 -5.10 33.64 16.52
CA HIS A 65 -5.57 34.51 17.60
C HIS A 65 -6.96 34.11 18.10
N TYR A 66 -7.87 33.78 17.19
CA TYR A 66 -9.18 33.26 17.55
C TYR A 66 -9.07 31.97 18.37
N ARG A 67 -8.23 31.03 17.93
CA ARG A 67 -8.03 29.73 18.61
C ARG A 67 -7.43 29.86 20.00
N GLN A 68 -6.47 30.77 20.17
CA GLN A 68 -5.65 30.84 21.38
C GLN A 68 -6.21 31.83 22.40
N VAL A 69 -6.81 32.93 21.95
CA VAL A 69 -7.20 34.06 22.79
C VAL A 69 -8.72 34.21 22.83
N LEU A 70 -9.39 34.36 21.67
CA LEU A 70 -10.82 34.68 21.65
C LEU A 70 -11.71 33.52 22.15
N LEU A 71 -11.33 32.26 21.90
CA LEU A 71 -12.05 31.09 22.45
C LEU A 71 -12.03 31.04 23.98
N ARG A 72 -10.98 31.58 24.62
CA ARG A 72 -10.89 31.65 26.09
C ARG A 72 -11.67 32.84 26.66
N GLN A 73 -11.70 33.96 25.94
CA GLN A 73 -12.32 35.21 26.40
C GLN A 73 -13.83 35.25 26.17
N HIS A 74 -14.31 34.69 25.06
CA HIS A 74 -15.72 34.73 24.66
C HIS A 74 -16.33 33.34 24.64
N GLY A 75 -16.19 32.60 25.75
CA GLY A 75 -16.73 31.24 25.91
C GLY A 75 -18.13 31.06 25.28
N THR A 76 -18.38 29.84 24.77
CA THR A 76 -19.55 29.40 23.98
C THR A 76 -20.83 30.20 24.21
N VAL A 77 -21.17 31.10 23.28
CA VAL A 77 -22.40 31.88 23.34
C VAL A 77 -23.67 31.05 23.09
N ASP A 78 -23.57 29.88 22.43
CA ASP A 78 -24.77 29.10 22.02
C ASP A 78 -24.74 27.60 22.38
N GLY A 79 -23.88 27.14 23.29
CA GLY A 79 -23.76 25.71 23.64
C GLY A 79 -23.28 24.78 22.50
N ARG A 80 -23.21 25.27 21.25
CA ARG A 80 -22.54 24.61 20.13
C ARG A 80 -21.04 24.77 20.32
N THR A 81 -20.43 23.72 20.85
CA THR A 81 -18.99 23.66 21.04
C THR A 81 -18.29 23.86 19.69
N THR A 82 -17.65 25.02 19.49
CA THR A 82 -16.56 25.20 18.51
C THR A 82 -15.24 24.65 19.07
N ARG A 83 -15.30 23.63 19.95
CA ARG A 83 -14.31 22.57 19.80
C ARG A 83 -14.39 22.24 18.32
N PHE A 84 -13.26 22.29 17.62
CA PHE A 84 -13.09 21.60 16.35
C PHE A 84 -13.33 20.13 16.67
N SER A 85 -14.57 19.79 16.94
CA SER A 85 -15.04 18.47 17.10
C SER A 85 -14.73 17.96 15.70
N ARG A 86 -13.82 17.00 15.63
CA ARG A 86 -13.58 16.24 14.41
C ARG A 86 -14.83 15.39 14.10
N THR A 87 -16.01 15.85 14.52
CA THR A 87 -17.29 15.23 14.34
C THR A 87 -17.63 15.43 12.88
N GLY A 88 -17.76 14.30 12.18
CA GLY A 88 -18.19 14.30 10.80
C GLY A 88 -17.10 14.05 9.77
N ARG A 89 -15.85 13.72 10.14
CA ARG A 89 -15.22 12.68 9.31
C ARG A 89 -15.95 11.41 9.70
N LYS A 90 -17.01 11.05 8.97
CA LYS A 90 -17.52 9.67 8.91
C LYS A 90 -16.25 8.81 8.96
N SER A 91 -16.07 8.02 10.01
CA SER A 91 -14.88 7.19 10.10
C SER A 91 -14.77 6.48 8.76
N ARG A 92 -13.58 6.57 8.14
CA ARG A 92 -13.35 5.91 6.86
C ARG A 92 -13.74 4.46 7.12
N ARG A 93 -14.75 3.95 6.40
CA ARG A 93 -15.12 2.54 6.52
C ARG A 93 -13.86 1.75 6.23
N GLU A 94 -13.53 0.89 7.17
CA GLU A 94 -12.43 -0.05 7.03
C GLU A 94 -12.91 -1.14 6.05
N PHE A 95 -11.99 -1.62 5.23
CA PHE A 95 -12.28 -2.77 4.38
C PHE A 95 -12.33 -4.00 5.28
N ALA A 96 -13.39 -4.79 5.15
CA ALA A 96 -13.47 -6.06 5.85
C ALA A 96 -12.63 -7.11 5.14
N ASP A 97 -12.15 -8.12 5.86
CA ASP A 97 -11.39 -9.22 5.23
C ASP A 97 -12.21 -9.96 4.15
N ALA A 98 -13.53 -9.98 4.29
CA ALA A 98 -14.45 -10.50 3.27
C ALA A 98 -14.45 -9.66 1.98
N ASP A 99 -14.32 -8.33 2.10
CA ASP A 99 -14.16 -7.43 0.95
C ASP A 99 -12.82 -7.69 0.27
N ASP A 100 -11.76 -7.93 1.05
CA ASP A 100 -10.42 -8.24 0.56
C ASP A 100 -10.39 -9.55 -0.22
N LEU A 101 -11.00 -10.61 0.31
CA LEU A 101 -11.14 -11.90 -0.38
C LEU A 101 -11.97 -11.76 -1.66
N ALA A 102 -13.07 -11.01 -1.64
CA ALA A 102 -13.89 -10.77 -2.82
C ALA A 102 -13.12 -10.03 -3.92
N MET A 103 -12.30 -9.04 -3.56
CA MET A 103 -11.42 -8.34 -4.50
C MET A 103 -10.37 -9.26 -5.11
N ILE A 104 -9.76 -10.13 -4.30
CA ILE A 104 -8.72 -11.06 -4.75
C ILE A 104 -9.31 -12.11 -5.68
N ASN A 105 -10.39 -12.79 -5.25
CA ASN A 105 -11.05 -13.81 -6.05
C ASN A 105 -11.52 -13.24 -7.38
N TYR A 106 -12.12 -12.05 -7.39
CA TYR A 106 -12.57 -11.43 -8.64
C TYR A 106 -11.41 -11.14 -9.61
N VAL A 107 -10.24 -10.68 -9.12
CA VAL A 107 -9.06 -10.44 -9.96
C VAL A 107 -8.50 -11.73 -10.53
N VAL A 108 -8.52 -12.81 -9.75
CA VAL A 108 -8.04 -14.14 -10.16
C VAL A 108 -9.00 -14.79 -11.17
N GLU A 109 -10.28 -14.87 -10.84
CA GLU A 109 -11.33 -15.49 -11.68
C GLU A 109 -11.44 -14.84 -13.06
N ASN A 110 -11.29 -13.51 -13.12
CA ASN A 110 -11.38 -12.76 -14.38
C ASN A 110 -10.01 -12.55 -15.07
N ASN A 111 -8.93 -13.17 -14.57
CA ASN A 111 -7.56 -13.03 -15.10
C ASN A 111 -7.12 -11.56 -15.26
N LEU A 112 -7.53 -10.68 -14.35
CA LEU A 112 -7.34 -9.23 -14.47
C LEU A 112 -5.97 -8.76 -13.99
N GLN A 113 -5.07 -9.68 -13.65
CA GLN A 113 -3.73 -9.40 -13.11
C GLN A 113 -2.90 -8.50 -14.03
N ASN A 114 -3.00 -8.69 -15.35
CA ASN A 114 -2.26 -7.88 -16.33
C ASN A 114 -2.90 -6.49 -16.58
N SER A 115 -4.13 -6.28 -16.09
CA SER A 115 -4.92 -5.07 -16.37
C SER A 115 -5.24 -4.24 -15.12
N ILE A 116 -4.60 -4.53 -13.97
CA ILE A 116 -4.77 -3.85 -12.67
C ILE A 116 -4.71 -2.31 -12.78
N ASN A 117 -3.95 -1.78 -13.75
CA ASN A 117 -3.82 -0.34 -13.95
C ASN A 117 -5.03 0.33 -14.63
N SER A 118 -5.94 -0.40 -15.26
CA SER A 118 -7.11 0.20 -15.92
C SER A 118 -8.21 0.56 -14.93
N HIS A 119 -8.67 1.82 -14.94
CA HIS A 119 -9.74 2.29 -14.06
C HIS A 119 -11.10 1.61 -14.32
N LYS A 120 -11.35 1.18 -15.57
CA LYS A 120 -12.60 0.52 -15.98
C LYS A 120 -12.86 -0.79 -15.23
N ILE A 121 -11.80 -1.51 -14.87
CA ILE A 121 -11.89 -2.78 -14.13
C ILE A 121 -12.42 -2.57 -12.72
N TRP A 122 -11.94 -1.54 -12.02
CA TRP A 122 -12.38 -1.23 -10.65
C TRP A 122 -13.80 -0.70 -10.60
N GLN A 123 -14.26 -0.04 -11.67
CA GLN A 123 -15.67 0.31 -11.82
C GLN A 123 -16.54 -0.92 -12.04
N GLN A 124 -16.09 -1.86 -12.88
CA GLN A 124 -16.83 -3.09 -13.18
C GLN A 124 -16.91 -4.01 -11.95
N MET A 125 -15.77 -4.27 -11.31
CA MET A 125 -15.66 -5.02 -10.06
C MET A 125 -16.59 -4.49 -8.97
N ARG A 126 -16.66 -3.16 -8.79
CA ARG A 126 -17.57 -2.56 -7.82
C ARG A 126 -19.04 -2.85 -8.15
N ARG A 127 -19.43 -2.82 -9.43
CA ARG A 127 -20.82 -3.11 -9.84
C ARG A 127 -21.17 -4.57 -9.60
N ASP A 128 -20.25 -5.46 -9.95
CA ASP A 128 -20.47 -6.92 -9.90
C ASP A 128 -20.47 -7.43 -8.45
N LEU A 129 -19.52 -6.99 -7.63
CA LEU A 129 -19.41 -7.35 -6.22
C LEU A 129 -20.32 -6.50 -5.29
N ARG A 130 -21.05 -5.51 -5.85
CA ARG A 130 -21.90 -4.56 -5.12
C ARG A 130 -21.24 -3.95 -3.86
N MET A 131 -19.94 -3.65 -3.96
CA MET A 131 -19.16 -3.18 -2.80
C MET A 131 -19.62 -1.82 -2.28
N SER A 132 -19.55 -1.66 -0.96
CA SER A 132 -19.94 -0.41 -0.28
C SER A 132 -18.95 0.75 -0.52
N HIS A 133 -17.71 0.42 -0.90
CA HIS A 133 -16.63 1.36 -1.17
C HIS A 133 -16.68 1.89 -2.61
N SER A 134 -16.13 3.09 -2.84
CA SER A 134 -16.02 3.64 -4.20
C SER A 134 -14.98 2.87 -5.03
N SER A 135 -15.11 2.86 -6.36
CA SER A 135 -14.18 2.15 -7.25
C SER A 135 -12.74 2.64 -7.08
N GLU A 136 -12.56 3.93 -6.80
CA GLU A 136 -11.24 4.51 -6.50
C GLU A 136 -10.72 4.06 -5.12
N SER A 137 -11.60 3.87 -4.14
CA SER A 137 -11.20 3.34 -2.83
C SER A 137 -10.80 1.87 -2.93
N VAL A 138 -11.57 1.05 -3.65
CA VAL A 138 -11.29 -0.37 -3.93
C VAL A 138 -9.94 -0.49 -4.65
N ARG A 139 -9.72 0.29 -5.72
CA ARG A 139 -8.43 0.37 -6.43
C ARG A 139 -7.29 0.76 -5.51
N SER A 140 -7.46 1.82 -4.72
CA SER A 140 -6.41 2.30 -3.82
C SER A 140 -6.11 1.31 -2.71
N HIS A 141 -7.12 0.61 -2.19
CA HIS A 141 -6.94 -0.39 -1.14
C HIS A 141 -6.23 -1.62 -1.70
N PHE A 142 -6.71 -2.13 -2.83
CA PHE A 142 -6.06 -3.22 -3.53
C PHE A 142 -4.59 -2.89 -3.82
N ARG A 143 -4.28 -1.74 -4.42
CA ARG A 143 -2.88 -1.38 -4.75
C ARG A 143 -1.98 -1.17 -3.53
N ARG A 144 -2.51 -0.69 -2.40
CA ARG A 144 -1.69 -0.32 -1.23
C ARG A 144 -1.59 -1.41 -0.17
N PHE A 145 -2.59 -2.29 -0.09
CA PHE A 145 -2.68 -3.27 0.99
C PHE A 145 -2.71 -4.70 0.46
N LEU A 146 -3.35 -4.97 -0.68
CA LEU A 146 -3.44 -6.33 -1.24
C LEU A 146 -2.31 -6.63 -2.22
N TYR A 147 -2.01 -5.71 -3.13
CA TYR A 147 -0.97 -5.87 -4.14
C TYR A 147 0.42 -6.07 -3.53
N PRO A 148 0.83 -5.37 -2.46
CA PRO A 148 2.12 -5.67 -1.83
C PRO A 148 2.15 -7.04 -1.16
N ARG A 149 1.03 -7.47 -0.59
CA ARG A 149 0.88 -8.81 0.01
C ARG A 149 0.85 -9.94 -1.02
N LEU A 150 0.43 -9.62 -2.25
CA LEU A 150 0.27 -10.59 -3.33
C LEU A 150 1.42 -10.56 -4.36
N PHE A 151 2.09 -9.42 -4.55
CA PHE A 151 2.95 -9.15 -5.71
C PHE A 151 4.19 -8.27 -5.46
N ASP A 152 4.35 -7.55 -4.33
CA ASP A 152 5.55 -6.73 -4.09
C ASP A 152 6.54 -7.42 -3.12
N ARG A 153 7.65 -7.83 -3.72
CA ARG A 153 8.86 -8.40 -3.14
C ARG A 153 9.82 -7.36 -2.53
N SER A 154 9.39 -6.14 -2.19
CA SER A 154 10.33 -5.12 -1.68
C SER A 154 9.78 -4.12 -0.65
N CYS A 155 9.96 -4.46 0.62
CA CYS A 155 10.56 -3.51 1.56
C CYS A 155 11.83 -4.20 2.09
N SER A 156 12.96 -3.86 1.48
CA SER A 156 14.25 -4.54 1.62
C SER A 156 15.26 -3.68 2.37
N ASP A 157 16.16 -4.34 3.11
CA ASP A 157 17.57 -3.98 3.21
C ASP A 157 18.32 -5.30 2.88
N GLN A 158 19.23 -5.43 1.91
CA GLN A 158 20.10 -4.46 1.24
C GLN A 158 20.30 -4.78 -0.26
N SER A 159 20.76 -3.75 -0.98
CA SER A 159 21.19 -3.59 -2.39
C SER A 159 21.86 -4.80 -3.08
N VAL A 160 21.82 -5.01 -4.40
CA VAL A 160 22.15 -4.08 -5.51
C VAL A 160 21.52 -4.57 -6.83
N VAL A 161 21.16 -3.62 -7.70
CA VAL A 161 20.94 -3.69 -9.17
C VAL A 161 21.81 -4.75 -9.90
N VAL A 162 21.39 -5.45 -10.96
CA VAL A 162 20.89 -4.97 -12.26
C VAL A 162 20.09 -6.07 -12.99
N ASP A 163 19.04 -5.61 -13.68
CA ASP A 163 18.32 -6.14 -14.85
C ASP A 163 19.00 -7.20 -15.74
N SER A 164 18.26 -8.23 -16.16
CA SER A 164 18.05 -8.54 -17.59
C SER A 164 17.20 -9.81 -17.76
N SER A 165 15.91 -9.59 -17.98
CA SER A 165 15.17 -10.12 -19.13
C SER A 165 15.47 -11.57 -19.56
N SER A 166 14.63 -12.52 -19.12
CA SER A 166 14.05 -13.64 -19.91
C SER A 166 13.70 -14.83 -19.00
N SER A 167 12.68 -14.72 -18.14
CA SER A 167 12.18 -15.91 -17.43
C SER A 167 10.74 -15.75 -16.94
N SER A 168 9.85 -15.30 -17.83
CA SER A 168 8.42 -15.13 -17.49
C SER A 168 7.53 -15.68 -18.58
N GLN A 169 7.74 -16.93 -18.96
CA GLN A 169 6.70 -17.75 -19.56
C GLN A 169 6.91 -19.17 -19.06
N LEU A 170 6.04 -19.66 -18.16
CA LEU A 170 5.63 -21.08 -18.02
C LEU A 170 4.86 -21.30 -16.70
N THR A 171 3.76 -20.59 -16.49
CA THR A 171 2.77 -20.94 -15.46
C THR A 171 1.35 -20.73 -16.00
N ALA A 172 0.94 -21.61 -16.92
CA ALA A 172 -0.46 -21.90 -17.19
C ALA A 172 -0.52 -23.27 -17.89
N LEU A 173 -1.19 -24.21 -17.24
CA LEU A 173 -1.30 -25.62 -17.65
C LEU A 173 -1.91 -25.72 -19.05
N ASN A 174 -1.07 -26.09 -20.01
CA ASN A 174 -1.46 -26.62 -21.32
C ASN A 174 -0.73 -27.96 -21.50
N PRO A 175 -1.42 -29.09 -21.68
CA PRO A 175 -0.80 -30.42 -21.77
C PRO A 175 0.20 -30.54 -22.94
N LYS A 176 0.11 -29.67 -23.96
CA LYS A 176 1.12 -29.60 -25.04
C LYS A 176 2.43 -28.90 -24.65
N ARG A 177 2.42 -28.04 -23.62
CA ARG A 177 3.63 -27.37 -23.10
C ARG A 177 4.37 -28.17 -22.02
N GLN A 178 3.71 -29.16 -21.43
CA GLN A 178 4.35 -30.03 -20.44
C GLN A 178 5.48 -30.88 -21.04
N SER A 179 5.33 -31.27 -22.31
CA SER A 179 6.30 -32.12 -23.00
C SER A 179 7.67 -31.46 -23.27
N SER A 180 7.75 -30.14 -23.41
CA SER A 180 8.99 -29.49 -23.86
C SER A 180 10.01 -29.33 -22.74
N TYR A 181 9.59 -28.96 -21.52
CA TYR A 181 10.52 -28.77 -20.41
C TYR A 181 11.01 -30.10 -19.82
N ILE A 182 10.18 -31.15 -19.88
CA ILE A 182 10.57 -32.49 -19.41
C ILE A 182 11.75 -33.01 -20.21
N SER A 183 11.69 -32.91 -21.54
CA SER A 183 12.81 -33.30 -22.41
C SER A 183 14.06 -32.48 -22.12
N SER A 184 13.93 -31.15 -21.96
CA SER A 184 15.08 -30.30 -21.58
C SER A 184 15.70 -30.69 -20.25
N LEU A 185 14.90 -31.05 -19.23
CA LEU A 185 15.42 -31.48 -17.93
C LEU A 185 16.07 -32.87 -17.97
N MET A 186 15.51 -33.79 -18.75
CA MET A 186 16.13 -35.10 -19.03
C MET A 186 17.50 -34.92 -19.73
N ASP A 187 17.61 -33.96 -20.64
CA ASP A 187 18.87 -33.66 -21.35
C ASP A 187 19.92 -33.02 -20.44
N ILE A 188 19.51 -32.14 -19.51
CA ILE A 188 20.40 -31.47 -18.55
C ILE A 188 21.03 -32.48 -17.58
N SER A 189 20.29 -33.52 -17.19
CA SER A 189 20.76 -34.48 -16.20
C SER A 189 20.56 -35.92 -16.69
N LYS A 190 21.68 -36.58 -17.01
CA LYS A 190 21.73 -38.02 -17.30
C LYS A 190 21.25 -38.91 -16.15
N ARG A 191 20.95 -38.33 -14.97
CA ARG A 191 20.45 -39.07 -13.81
C ARG A 191 18.96 -39.38 -13.90
N PHE A 192 18.21 -38.67 -14.74
CA PHE A 192 16.81 -39.02 -14.96
C PHE A 192 16.70 -40.13 -16.00
N THR A 193 16.08 -41.23 -15.60
CA THR A 193 15.79 -42.37 -16.49
C THR A 193 14.35 -42.36 -16.99
N ASN A 194 13.47 -41.60 -16.34
CA ASN A 194 12.04 -41.57 -16.62
C ASN A 194 11.47 -40.15 -16.42
N PRO A 195 10.60 -39.66 -17.32
CA PRO A 195 9.82 -38.43 -17.15
C PRO A 195 9.14 -38.27 -15.77
N LEU A 196 8.72 -39.36 -15.14
CA LEU A 196 8.14 -39.35 -13.79
C LEU A 196 9.13 -38.83 -12.73
N GLN A 197 10.42 -39.14 -12.87
CA GLN A 197 11.44 -38.63 -11.96
C GLN A 197 11.61 -37.11 -12.09
N VAL A 198 11.43 -36.58 -13.30
CA VAL A 198 11.42 -35.13 -13.55
C VAL A 198 10.20 -34.49 -12.89
N HIS A 199 9.01 -35.09 -13.06
CA HIS A 199 7.80 -34.61 -12.37
C HIS A 199 7.93 -34.64 -10.85
N LEU A 200 8.50 -35.71 -10.30
CA LEU A 200 8.79 -35.81 -8.87
C LEU A 200 9.75 -34.70 -8.44
N MET A 201 10.84 -34.47 -9.16
CA MET A 201 11.79 -33.41 -8.82
C MET A 201 11.15 -32.02 -8.85
N VAL A 202 10.37 -31.73 -9.88
CA VAL A 202 9.59 -30.48 -9.99
C VAL A 202 8.62 -30.34 -8.83
N SER A 203 7.97 -31.44 -8.42
CA SER A 203 7.09 -31.43 -7.25
C SER A 203 7.87 -31.16 -5.96
N MET A 204 9.10 -31.65 -5.80
CA MET A 204 9.92 -31.42 -4.60
C MET A 204 10.49 -29.99 -4.50
N THR A 205 10.49 -29.23 -5.59
CA THR A 205 10.93 -27.82 -5.66
C THR A 205 9.76 -26.85 -5.87
N THR A 206 8.58 -27.15 -5.30
CA THR A 206 7.39 -26.27 -5.36
C THR A 206 6.94 -25.91 -6.80
N GLY A 207 7.18 -26.78 -7.78
CA GLY A 207 6.71 -26.61 -9.15
C GLY A 207 7.62 -25.78 -10.06
N THR A 208 8.75 -25.28 -9.58
CA THR A 208 9.59 -24.36 -10.38
C THR A 208 10.70 -25.09 -11.14
N VAL A 209 10.65 -25.08 -12.48
CA VAL A 209 11.66 -25.70 -13.35
C VAL A 209 13.05 -25.09 -13.15
N ALA A 210 13.15 -23.78 -12.94
CA ALA A 210 14.43 -23.11 -12.71
C ALA A 210 15.15 -23.61 -11.44
N GLU A 211 14.40 -23.86 -10.36
CA GLU A 211 14.98 -24.41 -9.14
C GLU A 211 15.42 -25.87 -9.31
N VAL A 212 14.73 -26.64 -10.15
CA VAL A 212 15.18 -27.99 -10.54
C VAL A 212 16.50 -27.90 -11.30
N VAL A 213 16.61 -27.02 -12.30
CA VAL A 213 17.85 -26.82 -13.07
C VAL A 213 19.00 -26.42 -12.14
N ASN A 214 18.77 -25.43 -11.27
CA ASN A 214 19.76 -24.98 -10.30
C ASN A 214 20.21 -26.13 -9.39
N PHE A 215 19.27 -26.92 -8.88
CA PHE A 215 19.57 -28.05 -8.00
C PHE A 215 20.37 -29.14 -8.72
N LEU A 216 20.05 -29.43 -9.98
CA LEU A 216 20.77 -30.44 -10.77
C LEU A 216 22.20 -30.00 -11.11
N LEU A 217 22.40 -28.71 -11.39
CA LEU A 217 23.71 -28.18 -11.78
C LEU A 217 24.61 -27.88 -10.57
N THR A 218 24.04 -27.41 -9.46
CA THR A 218 24.80 -26.86 -8.33
C THR A 218 24.60 -27.61 -7.01
N GLY A 219 23.63 -28.52 -6.95
CA GLY A 219 23.21 -29.18 -5.71
C GLY A 219 22.37 -28.28 -4.78
N ARG A 220 22.08 -27.03 -5.18
CA ARG A 220 21.29 -26.07 -4.40
C ARG A 220 20.12 -25.53 -5.23
N ARG A 221 18.96 -25.34 -4.60
CA ARG A 221 17.76 -24.77 -5.27
C ARG A 221 17.97 -23.30 -5.62
N ARG A 222 18.61 -22.55 -4.71
CA ARG A 222 18.89 -21.11 -4.85
C ARG A 222 20.38 -20.85 -4.61
N PRO A 223 21.25 -21.10 -5.60
CA PRO A 223 22.71 -20.99 -5.43
C PRO A 223 23.15 -19.55 -5.11
N ASP A 224 22.44 -18.55 -5.62
CA ASP A 224 22.74 -17.13 -5.42
C ASP A 224 22.20 -16.56 -4.10
N CYS A 225 21.42 -17.35 -3.35
CA CYS A 225 20.87 -16.93 -2.07
C CYS A 225 21.66 -17.55 -0.91
N PRO A 226 21.94 -16.77 0.16
CA PRO A 226 22.58 -17.29 1.38
C PRO A 226 21.78 -18.44 2.00
N PHE A 227 20.47 -18.38 1.85
CA PHE A 227 19.54 -19.40 2.31
C PHE A 227 18.93 -20.13 1.10
N SER A 228 19.35 -21.38 0.91
CA SER A 228 18.75 -22.29 -0.07
C SER A 228 17.94 -23.34 0.69
N PRO A 229 16.60 -23.35 0.61
CA PRO A 229 15.80 -24.36 1.28
C PRO A 229 16.14 -25.75 0.75
N PRO A 230 15.99 -26.81 1.58
CA PRO A 230 16.12 -28.18 1.12
C PRO A 230 14.95 -28.58 0.20
N LEU A 231 14.99 -29.79 -0.34
CA LEU A 231 13.87 -30.36 -1.08
C LEU A 231 12.74 -30.74 -0.13
N TRP A 232 11.50 -30.57 -0.59
CA TRP A 232 10.32 -31.04 0.14
C TRP A 232 10.20 -32.57 0.06
N THR A 233 9.86 -33.20 1.17
CA THR A 233 9.54 -34.62 1.23
C THR A 233 8.06 -34.84 1.55
N PRO A 234 7.47 -36.01 1.22
CA PRO A 234 6.10 -36.33 1.61
C PRO A 234 5.86 -36.27 3.12
N ALA A 235 6.90 -36.52 3.94
CA ALA A 235 6.82 -36.40 5.39
C ALA A 235 6.70 -34.94 5.85
N ASP A 236 7.43 -34.03 5.20
CA ASP A 236 7.30 -32.59 5.45
C ASP A 236 5.89 -32.09 5.04
N ASP A 237 5.36 -32.59 3.93
CA ASP A 237 4.00 -32.25 3.46
C ASP A 237 2.92 -32.75 4.43
N ALA A 238 3.08 -33.96 4.98
CA ALA A 238 2.17 -34.49 5.99
C ALA A 238 2.14 -33.60 7.24
N GLN A 239 3.30 -33.06 7.65
CA GLN A 239 3.39 -32.15 8.80
C GLN A 239 2.64 -30.83 8.57
N LEU A 240 2.60 -30.31 7.34
CA LEU A 240 1.82 -29.10 7.02
C LEU A 240 0.31 -29.28 7.29
N GLY A 241 -0.22 -30.49 7.15
CA GLY A 241 -1.64 -30.79 7.37
C GLY A 241 -2.04 -31.09 8.82
N THR A 242 -1.08 -31.24 9.74
CA THR A 242 -1.34 -31.77 11.10
C THR A 242 -1.80 -30.75 12.14
N CYS A 243 -1.84 -29.45 11.80
CA CYS A 243 -2.13 -28.34 12.74
C CYS A 243 -1.24 -28.30 14.00
N ASP A 244 -0.14 -29.06 14.04
CA ASP A 244 0.78 -29.11 15.19
C ASP A 244 1.76 -27.93 15.16
N LEU A 245 1.66 -27.03 16.14
CA LEU A 245 2.44 -25.79 16.19
C LEU A 245 3.97 -26.01 16.31
N PRO A 246 4.48 -26.95 17.13
CA PRO A 246 5.89 -27.32 17.16
C PRO A 246 6.40 -27.84 15.81
N ALA A 247 5.68 -28.76 15.16
CA ALA A 247 6.06 -29.26 13.83
C ALA A 247 6.13 -28.14 12.78
N LEU A 248 5.14 -27.24 12.76
CA LEU A 248 5.14 -26.08 11.86
C LEU A 248 6.30 -25.13 12.12
N ARG A 249 6.67 -24.90 13.39
CA ARG A 249 7.84 -24.07 13.73
C ARG A 249 9.14 -24.67 13.22
N GLU A 250 9.31 -25.99 13.31
CA GLU A 250 10.51 -26.65 12.80
C GLU A 250 10.57 -26.59 11.26
N LEU A 251 9.42 -26.72 10.57
CA LEU A 251 9.34 -26.52 9.13
C LEU A 251 9.71 -25.09 8.72
N ILE A 252 9.19 -24.07 9.41
CA ILE A 252 9.54 -22.67 9.16
C ILE A 252 11.03 -22.43 9.38
N LYS A 253 11.65 -23.07 10.38
CA LYS A 253 13.08 -22.97 10.64
C LYS A 253 13.92 -23.64 9.54
N ARG A 254 13.50 -24.81 9.03
CA ARG A 254 14.21 -25.56 7.98
C ARG A 254 14.06 -24.95 6.59
N PHE A 255 12.85 -24.51 6.23
CA PHE A 255 12.51 -24.09 4.88
C PHE A 255 12.33 -22.58 4.74
N GLY A 256 12.12 -21.84 5.83
CA GLY A 256 11.75 -20.44 5.80
C GLY A 256 10.24 -20.25 5.68
N SER A 257 9.72 -19.17 6.28
CA SER A 257 8.28 -18.90 6.31
C SER A 257 7.67 -18.70 4.92
N GLU A 258 8.37 -17.99 4.02
CA GLU A 258 7.94 -17.78 2.64
C GLU A 258 7.82 -19.10 1.87
N GLU A 259 8.80 -19.99 2.03
CA GLU A 259 8.83 -21.29 1.34
C GLU A 259 7.71 -22.21 1.84
N VAL A 260 7.43 -22.21 3.15
CA VAL A 260 6.30 -22.95 3.73
C VAL A 260 4.97 -22.46 3.15
N CYS A 261 4.77 -21.15 3.05
CA CYS A 261 3.57 -20.58 2.44
C CYS A 261 3.43 -20.96 0.95
N ASN A 262 4.53 -20.88 0.19
CA ASN A 262 4.54 -21.28 -1.23
C ASN A 262 4.23 -22.76 -1.40
N ARG A 263 4.73 -23.61 -0.49
CA ARG A 263 4.44 -25.05 -0.50
C ARG A 263 2.98 -25.35 -0.24
N ILE A 264 2.37 -24.68 0.75
CA ILE A 264 0.94 -24.83 1.05
C ILE A 264 0.13 -24.44 -0.19
N ALA A 265 0.42 -23.27 -0.79
CA ALA A 265 -0.26 -22.82 -2.00
C ALA A 265 -0.15 -23.84 -3.14
N TYR A 266 1.04 -24.41 -3.36
CA TYR A 266 1.30 -25.44 -4.37
C TYR A 266 0.52 -26.75 -4.12
N LEU A 267 0.34 -27.16 -2.87
CA LEU A 267 -0.44 -28.36 -2.54
C LEU A 267 -1.96 -28.14 -2.65
N THR A 268 -2.41 -26.89 -2.58
CA THR A 268 -3.83 -26.51 -2.66
C THR A 268 -4.29 -26.06 -4.05
N SER A 269 -3.36 -25.85 -4.99
CA SER A 269 -3.61 -25.44 -6.39
C SER A 269 -3.87 -26.61 -7.30
#